data_AF-A0A7Z2KU27-F1
#
_entry.id   AF-A0A7Z2KU27-F1
#
_cell.length_a   1.000
_cell.length_b   1.000
_cell.length_c   1.000
_cell.angle_alpha   90.00
_cell.angle_beta   90.00
_cell.angle_gamma   90.00
#
_symmetry.space_group_name_H-M   'P 1'
#
loop_
_entity.id
_entity.type
_entity.pdbx_description
1 polymer ?
#
loop_
_entity_poly.entity_id
_entity_poly.type
_entity_poly.pdbx_seq_one_letter_code
_entity_poly.pdbx_strand_id
1 'polypeptide(L)'
;MLARIETSKAVVKRYFSRPCDTPERGEKLIRTALTLCSLGCLNDSQPVSVFAHNKTLRLITLSSAGHRAAFYAELQQEIHALLADHLTYRVKEDPEIAVVEIIESMSRHEREACERGKVLLENHSKISAQAGTTSSESVVVN
;
A
#
# COMPACT_ATOMS: atom_id res chain seq x y z
N MET A 1 -8.29 -13.45 23.37
CA MET A 1 -8.15 -13.53 21.90
C MET A 1 -8.92 -12.42 21.19
N LEU A 2 -10.24 -12.28 21.41
CA LEU A 2 -11.05 -11.20 20.80
C LEU A 2 -10.52 -9.79 21.08
N ALA A 3 -10.18 -9.47 22.35
CA ALA A 3 -9.61 -8.15 22.70
C ALA A 3 -8.33 -7.83 21.92
N ARG A 4 -7.44 -8.81 21.71
CA ARG A 4 -6.19 -8.61 20.94
C ARG A 4 -6.48 -8.33 19.47
N ILE A 5 -7.44 -9.04 18.86
CA ILE A 5 -7.88 -8.78 17.48
C ILE A 5 -8.39 -7.35 17.33
N GLU A 6 -9.23 -6.90 18.26
CA GLU A 6 -9.78 -5.54 18.25
C GLU A 6 -8.68 -4.49 18.44
N THR A 7 -7.76 -4.70 19.39
CA THR A 7 -6.60 -3.84 19.60
C THR A 7 -5.74 -3.78 18.33
N SER A 8 -5.31 -4.91 17.77
CA SER A 8 -4.47 -4.94 16.56
C SER A 8 -5.13 -4.20 15.39
N LYS A 9 -6.43 -4.39 15.16
CA LYS A 9 -7.17 -3.64 14.13
C LYS A 9 -7.18 -2.14 14.42
N ALA A 10 -7.43 -1.73 15.66
CA ALA A 10 -7.47 -0.33 16.05
C ALA A 10 -6.09 0.35 15.89
N VAL A 11 -5.02 -0.33 16.31
CA VAL A 11 -3.64 0.12 16.17
C VAL A 11 -3.28 0.29 14.70
N VAL A 12 -3.49 -0.73 13.87
CA VAL A 12 -3.18 -0.65 12.43
C VAL A 12 -3.96 0.49 11.77
N LYS A 13 -5.25 0.62 12.10
CA LYS A 13 -6.06 1.74 11.58
C LYS A 13 -5.49 3.09 11.99
N ARG A 14 -5.04 3.26 13.24
CA ARG A 14 -4.47 4.51 13.75
C ARG A 14 -3.22 4.93 12.98
N TYR A 15 -2.31 4.00 12.69
CA TYR A 15 -1.01 4.30 12.10
C TYR A 15 -1.01 4.28 10.56
N PHE A 16 -1.85 3.45 9.93
CA PHE A 16 -1.84 3.20 8.48
C PHE A 16 -3.13 3.65 7.76
N SER A 17 -4.03 4.38 8.42
CA SER A 17 -5.14 5.06 7.73
C SER A 17 -4.70 6.44 7.28
N ARG A 18 -4.60 6.63 5.96
CA ARG A 18 -4.39 7.94 5.33
C ARG A 18 -5.27 8.05 4.08
N PRO A 19 -5.92 9.21 3.84
CA PRO A 19 -6.61 9.46 2.59
C PRO A 19 -5.64 9.35 1.41
N CYS A 20 -6.10 8.81 0.28
CA CYS A 20 -5.28 8.54 -0.91
C CYS A 20 -5.85 9.26 -2.14
N ASP A 21 -6.16 10.54 -1.97
CA ASP A 21 -6.91 11.34 -2.95
C ASP A 21 -6.01 11.99 -4.02
N THR A 22 -4.69 11.91 -3.85
CA THR A 22 -3.71 12.46 -4.80
C THR A 22 -2.74 11.37 -5.27
N PRO A 23 -2.14 11.53 -6.48
CA PRO A 23 -1.11 10.61 -6.96
C PRO A 23 0.04 10.40 -5.97
N GLU A 24 0.54 11.46 -5.34
CA GLU A 24 1.68 11.41 -4.41
C GLU A 24 1.31 10.62 -3.14
N ARG A 25 0.07 10.75 -2.67
CA ARG A 25 -0.44 9.96 -1.55
C ARG A 25 -0.60 8.48 -1.95
N GLY A 26 -1.06 8.22 -3.17
CA GLY A 26 -1.10 6.87 -3.74
C GLY A 26 0.28 6.23 -3.85
N GLU A 27 1.29 6.98 -4.28
CA GLU A 27 2.68 6.51 -4.33
C GLU A 27 3.20 6.16 -2.93
N LYS A 28 2.96 7.04 -1.94
CA LYS A 28 3.32 6.76 -0.53
C LYS A 28 2.67 5.48 0.01
N LEU A 29 1.42 5.22 -0.37
CA LEU A 29 0.72 3.98 -0.01
C LEU A 29 1.41 2.76 -0.66
N ILE A 30 1.76 2.85 -1.94
CA ILE A 30 2.49 1.78 -2.65
C ILE A 30 3.84 1.51 -1.98
N ARG A 31 4.64 2.55 -1.70
CA ARG A 31 5.93 2.43 -1.01
C ARG A 31 5.78 1.78 0.37
N THR A 32 4.76 2.19 1.12
CA THR A 32 4.41 1.57 2.40
C THR A 32 4.12 0.07 2.25
N ALA A 33 3.29 -0.30 1.28
CA ALA A 33 2.94 -1.70 1.03
C ALA A 33 4.15 -2.55 0.63
N LEU A 34 5.00 -2.05 -0.27
CA LEU A 34 6.23 -2.72 -0.68
C LEU A 34 7.17 -2.95 0.52
N THR A 35 7.30 -1.94 1.38
CA THR A 35 8.17 -1.99 2.55
C THR A 35 7.65 -2.99 3.58
N LEU A 36 6.35 -2.95 3.89
CA LEU A 36 5.71 -3.93 4.79
C LEU A 36 5.77 -5.35 4.23
N CYS A 37 5.68 -5.52 2.91
CA CYS A 37 5.92 -6.81 2.27
C CYS A 37 7.36 -7.28 2.45
N SER A 38 8.35 -6.39 2.30
CA SER A 38 9.77 -6.72 2.51
C SER A 38 10.09 -7.11 3.96
N LEU A 39 9.35 -6.56 4.92
CA LEU A 39 9.46 -6.91 6.34
C LEU A 39 8.73 -8.22 6.71
N GLY A 40 8.02 -8.84 5.76
CA GLY A 40 7.19 -10.02 6.03
C GLY A 40 5.89 -9.71 6.78
N CYS A 41 5.48 -8.44 6.85
CA CYS A 41 4.29 -8.03 7.59
C CYS A 41 2.99 -8.23 6.79
N LEU A 42 3.04 -8.17 5.45
CA LEU A 42 1.85 -8.38 4.60
C LEU A 42 1.73 -9.80 4.08
N ASN A 43 2.86 -10.48 3.84
CA ASN A 43 2.82 -11.83 3.30
C ASN A 43 4.08 -12.58 3.71
N ASP A 44 3.94 -13.71 4.40
CA ASP A 44 5.08 -14.50 4.89
C ASP A 44 5.77 -15.31 3.79
N SER A 45 5.18 -15.42 2.59
CA SER A 45 5.55 -16.44 1.61
C SER A 45 5.85 -15.91 0.20
N GLN A 46 5.59 -14.63 -0.09
CA GLN A 46 5.78 -14.09 -1.43
C GLN A 46 6.86 -13.00 -1.46
N PRO A 47 7.84 -13.09 -2.37
CA PRO A 47 8.80 -12.02 -2.59
C PRO A 47 8.12 -10.69 -2.94
N VAL A 48 8.73 -9.57 -2.54
CA VAL A 48 8.27 -8.20 -2.89
C VAL A 48 7.98 -8.04 -4.38
N SER A 49 8.77 -8.69 -5.25
CA SER A 49 8.57 -8.65 -6.70
C SER A 49 7.26 -9.29 -7.15
N VAL A 50 6.82 -10.39 -6.52
CA VAL A 50 5.55 -11.06 -6.82
C VAL A 50 4.38 -10.19 -6.37
N PHE A 51 4.48 -9.62 -5.16
CA PHE A 51 3.50 -8.65 -4.67
C PHE A 51 3.39 -7.45 -5.63
N ALA A 52 4.53 -6.85 -6.00
CA ALA A 52 4.58 -5.71 -6.91
C ALA A 52 3.93 -6.04 -8.25
N HIS A 53 4.26 -7.20 -8.84
CA HIS A 53 3.68 -7.65 -10.11
C HIS A 53 2.15 -7.77 -10.04
N ASN A 54 1.62 -8.43 -9.00
CA ASN A 54 0.18 -8.59 -8.81
C ASN A 54 -0.53 -7.24 -8.66
N LYS A 55 0.06 -6.31 -7.92
CA LYS A 55 -0.48 -4.94 -7.78
C LYS A 55 -0.36 -4.13 -9.06
N THR A 56 0.67 -4.34 -9.88
CA THR A 56 0.80 -3.69 -11.19
C THR A 56 -0.37 -4.10 -12.09
N LEU A 57 -0.68 -5.39 -12.18
CA LEU A 57 -1.82 -5.88 -12.97
C LEU A 57 -3.13 -5.29 -12.49
N ARG A 58 -3.34 -5.23 -11.17
CA ARG A 58 -4.55 -4.66 -10.58
C ARG A 58 -4.67 -3.16 -10.85
N LEU A 59 -3.57 -2.42 -10.69
CA LEU A 59 -3.49 -0.99 -10.98
C LEU A 59 -3.84 -0.70 -12.45
N ILE A 60 -3.26 -1.43 -13.40
CA ILE A 60 -3.53 -1.27 -14.83
C ILE A 60 -5.01 -1.52 -15.11
N THR A 61 -5.54 -2.64 -14.62
CA THR A 61 -6.93 -3.06 -14.84
C THR A 61 -7.91 -2.00 -14.33
N LEU A 62 -7.77 -1.57 -13.07
CA LEU A 62 -8.66 -0.59 -12.47
C LEU A 62 -8.50 0.81 -13.11
N SER A 63 -7.29 1.16 -13.53
CA SER A 63 -7.05 2.45 -14.20
C SER A 63 -7.66 2.49 -15.60
N SER A 64 -7.59 1.40 -16.36
CA SER A 64 -8.26 1.32 -17.67
C SER A 64 -9.78 1.43 -17.58
N ALA A 65 -10.36 1.09 -16.42
CA ALA A 65 -11.79 1.25 -16.12
C ALA A 65 -12.12 2.61 -15.47
N GLY A 66 -11.16 3.53 -15.34
CA GLY A 66 -11.37 4.83 -14.67
C GLY A 66 -11.49 4.75 -13.14
N HIS A 67 -11.24 3.58 -12.54
CA HIS A 67 -11.42 3.31 -11.12
C HIS A 67 -10.11 3.32 -10.32
N ARG A 68 -9.20 4.27 -10.62
CA ARG A 68 -7.91 4.36 -9.93
C ARG A 68 -8.04 4.52 -8.41
N ALA A 69 -9.05 5.26 -7.94
CA ALA A 69 -9.31 5.41 -6.51
C ALA A 69 -9.65 4.06 -5.83
N ALA A 70 -10.30 3.14 -6.54
CA ALA A 70 -10.59 1.80 -6.05
C ALA A 70 -9.32 0.99 -5.79
N PHE A 71 -8.28 1.16 -6.61
CA PHE A 71 -6.98 0.50 -6.38
C PHE A 71 -6.37 0.90 -5.03
N TYR A 72 -6.39 2.19 -4.69
CA TYR A 72 -5.85 2.65 -3.40
C TYR A 72 -6.71 2.18 -2.22
N ALA A 73 -8.03 2.16 -2.38
CA ALA A 73 -8.94 1.66 -1.36
C ALA A 73 -8.70 0.16 -1.09
N GLU A 74 -8.58 -0.65 -2.14
CA GLU A 74 -8.26 -2.08 -2.05
C GLU A 74 -6.90 -2.30 -1.36
N LEU A 75 -5.87 -1.58 -1.79
CA LEU A 75 -4.52 -1.70 -1.23
C LEU A 75 -4.49 -1.31 0.26
N GLN A 76 -5.21 -0.26 0.65
CA GLN A 76 -5.31 0.16 2.05
C GLN A 76 -6.03 -0.87 2.91
N GLN A 77 -7.14 -1.43 2.44
CA GLN A 77 -7.88 -2.48 3.15
C GLN A 77 -7.02 -3.73 3.33
N GLU A 78 -6.25 -4.11 2.31
CA GLU A 78 -5.35 -5.24 2.36
C GLU A 78 -4.21 -5.03 3.36
N ILE A 79 -3.58 -3.85 3.40
CA ILE A 79 -2.60 -3.51 4.45
C ILE A 79 -3.24 -3.64 5.82
N HIS A 80 -4.45 -3.11 6.01
CA HIS A 80 -5.13 -3.14 7.30
C HIS A 80 -5.43 -4.56 7.77
N ALA A 81 -5.94 -5.42 6.88
CA ALA A 81 -6.25 -6.80 7.20
C ALA A 81 -4.98 -7.60 7.52
N LEU A 82 -4.00 -7.58 6.61
CA LEU A 82 -2.82 -8.44 6.73
C LEU A 82 -1.90 -8.02 7.87
N LEU A 83 -1.73 -6.71 8.10
CA LEU A 83 -0.94 -6.24 9.22
C LEU A 83 -1.63 -6.51 10.56
N ALA A 84 -2.96 -6.37 10.64
CA ALA A 84 -3.69 -6.70 11.87
C ALA A 84 -3.58 -8.19 12.19
N ASP A 85 -3.65 -9.06 11.19
CA ASP A 85 -3.43 -10.50 11.35
C ASP A 85 -1.99 -10.81 11.79
N HIS A 86 -0.99 -10.16 11.19
CA HIS A 86 0.40 -10.27 11.59
C HIS A 86 0.58 -9.89 13.08
N LEU A 87 0.06 -8.75 13.52
CA LEU A 87 0.14 -8.32 14.92
C LEU A 87 -0.64 -9.25 15.87
N THR A 88 -1.75 -9.80 15.42
CA THR A 88 -2.59 -10.68 16.24
C THR A 88 -1.90 -12.02 16.49
N TYR A 89 -1.37 -12.64 15.43
CA TYR A 89 -0.99 -14.05 15.42
C TYR A 89 0.51 -14.32 15.33
N ARG A 90 1.29 -13.39 14.76
CA ARG A 90 2.72 -13.60 14.48
C ARG A 90 3.63 -12.85 15.45
N VAL A 91 3.14 -11.74 16.00
CA VAL A 91 3.87 -10.98 17.02
C VAL A 91 3.41 -11.42 18.41
N LYS A 92 4.37 -11.70 19.31
CA LYS A 92 4.09 -12.08 20.70
C LYS A 92 3.91 -10.88 21.63
N GLU A 93 4.40 -9.71 21.23
CA GLU A 93 4.42 -8.47 22.00
C GLU A 93 3.07 -7.74 21.97
N ASP A 94 2.99 -6.61 22.68
CA ASP A 94 1.86 -5.71 22.59
C ASP A 94 1.74 -5.13 21.16
N PRO A 95 0.53 -5.09 20.56
CA PRO A 95 0.35 -4.59 19.19
C PRO A 95 0.84 -3.14 18.98
N GLU A 96 0.77 -2.26 19.97
CA GLU A 96 1.23 -0.88 19.87
C GLU A 96 2.76 -0.81 19.84
N ILE A 97 3.44 -1.63 20.64
CA ILE A 97 4.91 -1.72 20.63
C ILE A 97 5.37 -2.26 19.27
N ALA A 98 4.78 -3.37 18.85
CA ALA A 98 5.11 -4.03 17.59
C ALA A 98 4.91 -3.12 16.36
N VAL A 99 3.83 -2.32 16.33
CA VAL A 99 3.60 -1.42 15.19
C VAL A 99 4.65 -0.31 15.13
N VAL A 100 5.10 0.20 16.27
CA VAL A 100 6.13 1.24 16.33
C VAL A 100 7.45 0.69 15.82
N GLU A 101 7.84 -0.51 16.24
CA GLU A 101 9.07 -1.16 15.77
C GLU A 101 9.05 -1.46 14.26
N ILE A 102 7.89 -1.85 13.72
CA ILE A 102 7.69 -1.99 12.28
C ILE A 102 7.94 -0.65 11.59
N ILE A 103 7.33 0.44 12.06
CA ILE A 103 7.47 1.78 11.48
C ILE A 103 8.93 2.25 11.53
N GLU A 104 9.63 2.04 12.63
CA GLU A 104 11.05 2.38 12.75
C GLU A 104 11.89 1.60 11.74
N SER A 105 11.59 0.31 11.57
CA SER A 105 12.28 -0.56 10.63
C SER A 105 12.00 -0.21 9.16
N MET A 106 10.82 0.32 8.84
CA MET A 106 10.46 0.67 7.46
C MET A 106 11.48 1.61 6.81
N SER A 107 12.01 2.59 7.55
CA SER A 107 12.99 3.56 7.02
C SER A 107 14.25 2.91 6.45
N ARG A 108 14.69 1.79 7.04
CA ARG A 108 15.89 1.04 6.63
C ARG A 108 15.64 0.17 5.39
N HIS A 109 14.40 -0.27 5.19
CA HIS A 109 14.02 -1.22 4.13
C HIS A 109 13.35 -0.55 2.93
N GLU A 110 12.85 0.68 3.06
CA GLU A 110 12.06 1.35 2.03
C GLU A 110 12.79 1.38 0.67
N ARG A 111 14.06 1.78 0.66
CA ARG A 111 14.84 1.92 -0.58
C ARG A 111 14.95 0.58 -1.32
N GLU A 112 15.31 -0.48 -0.62
CA GLU A 112 15.47 -1.81 -1.22
C GLU A 112 14.12 -2.37 -1.69
N ALA A 113 13.08 -2.23 -0.87
CA ALA A 113 11.73 -2.66 -1.21
C ALA A 113 11.19 -1.93 -2.44
N CYS A 114 11.41 -0.62 -2.53
CA CYS A 114 11.03 0.19 -3.69
C CYS A 114 11.77 -0.27 -4.94
N GLU A 115 13.05 -0.61 -4.85
CA GLU A 115 13.80 -1.07 -6.03
C GLU A 115 13.33 -2.44 -6.52
N ARG A 116 13.03 -3.36 -5.60
CA ARG A 116 12.42 -4.65 -5.95
C ARG A 116 11.00 -4.50 -6.53
N GLY A 117 10.29 -3.44 -6.14
CA GLY A 117 8.94 -3.11 -6.60
C GLY A 117 8.86 -2.05 -7.69
N LYS A 118 9.98 -1.64 -8.30
CA LYS A 118 10.04 -0.44 -9.16
C LYS A 118 9.04 -0.41 -10.30
N VAL A 119 8.73 -1.57 -10.87
CA VAL A 119 7.76 -1.71 -11.98
C VAL A 119 6.38 -1.18 -11.57
N LEU A 120 5.95 -1.39 -10.32
CA LEU A 120 4.69 -0.86 -9.81
C LEU A 120 4.72 0.67 -9.69
N LEU A 121 5.81 1.22 -9.16
CA LEU A 121 6.00 2.66 -9.00
C LEU A 121 6.06 3.36 -10.37
N GLU A 122 6.78 2.80 -11.33
CA GLU A 122 6.88 3.33 -12.70
C GLU A 122 5.52 3.32 -13.41
N ASN A 123 4.75 2.23 -13.30
CA ASN A 123 3.41 2.16 -13.90
C ASN A 123 2.44 3.15 -13.24
N HIS A 124 2.50 3.28 -11.91
CA HIS A 124 1.72 4.27 -11.18
C HIS A 124 2.03 5.70 -11.63
N SER A 125 3.30 6.05 -11.80
CA SER A 125 3.73 7.35 -12.30
C SER A 125 3.19 7.63 -13.71
N LYS A 126 3.34 6.66 -14.64
CA LYS A 126 2.84 6.79 -16.03
C LYS A 126 1.32 6.99 -16.09
N ILE A 127 0.57 6.16 -15.39
CA ILE A 127 -0.90 6.25 -15.33
C ILE A 127 -1.33 7.57 -14.70
N SER A 128 -0.60 8.03 -13.67
CA SER A 128 -0.91 9.29 -13.00
C SER A 128 -0.69 10.50 -13.89
N ALA A 129 0.38 10.50 -14.69
CA ALA A 129 0.67 11.55 -15.67
C ALA A 129 -0.41 11.62 -16.76
N GLN A 130 -0.83 10.48 -17.32
CA GLN A 130 -1.85 10.40 -18.37
C GLN A 130 -3.21 10.96 -17.91
N ALA A 131 -3.61 10.65 -16.67
CA ALA A 131 -4.84 11.18 -16.09
C ALA A 131 -4.82 12.72 -15.93
N GLY A 132 -3.64 13.31 -15.75
CA GLY A 132 -3.47 14.77 -15.71
C GLY A 132 -3.58 15.42 -17.09
N THR A 133 -3.16 14.72 -18.15
CA THR A 133 -3.17 15.24 -19.53
C THR A 133 -4.58 15.22 -20.14
N THR A 134 -5.35 14.15 -19.92
CA THR A 134 -6.73 14.03 -20.43
C THR A 134 -7.70 15.06 -19.84
N SER A 135 -7.38 15.62 -18.66
CA SER A 135 -8.21 16.67 -18.05
C SER A 135 -7.98 18.06 -18.64
N SER A 136 -6.87 18.28 -19.36
CA SER A 136 -6.55 19.56 -20.00
C SER A 136 -7.01 19.65 -21.46
N GLU A 137 -7.28 18.52 -22.12
CA GLU A 137 -7.74 18.49 -23.52
C GLU A 137 -9.27 18.60 -23.67
N SER A 138 -10.04 18.66 -22.58
CA SER A 138 -11.51 18.75 -22.61
C SER A 138 -12.08 20.19 -22.67
N VAL A 139 -11.25 21.22 -22.87
CA VAL A 139 -11.71 22.62 -22.98
C VAL A 139 -11.23 23.25 -24.28
N VAL A 140 -11.73 22.75 -25.41
CA VAL A 140 -11.91 23.56 -26.63
C VAL A 140 -13.15 23.04 -27.37
N VAL A 141 -14.33 23.55 -27.00
CA VAL A 141 -15.48 23.56 -27.93
C VAL A 141 -16.25 24.87 -27.74
N ASN A 142 -16.02 25.75 -28.72
CA ASN A 142 -16.77 26.94 -29.16
C ASN A 142 -17.08 28.07 -28.18
#